data_AF-A0AB37LY32-F1
#
_entry.id   AF-A0AB37LY32-F1
#
_cell.length_a   1.000
_cell.length_b   1.000
_cell.length_c   1.000
_cell.angle_alpha   90.00
_cell.angle_beta   90.00
_cell.angle_gamma   90.00
#
_symmetry.space_group_name_H-M   'P 1'
#
loop_
_entity.id
_entity.type
_entity.pdbx_description
1 polymer ?
#
loop_
_entity_poly.entity_id
_entity_poly.type
_entity_poly.pdbx_seq_one_letter_code
_entity_poly.pdbx_strand_id
1 'polypeptide(L)'
;MGVTMRVLLYICIVFWLVGCTKTVYVPVESVRVEYQDRYLRDSIYRYDSVYFVVKGDTVYLEKYKTLYKDRFIHDSIFIKDTIRIPYPVDKIVEVNRSRWYQETLMWIGVGALFVLAIWLIRRKKLIV
;
A
#
# COMPACT_ATOMS: atom_id res chain seq x y z
N MET A 1 -30.28 -48.00 -2.44
CA MET A 1 -30.40 -46.62 -1.91
C MET A 1 -29.39 -46.28 -0.81
N GLY A 2 -28.96 -47.22 0.05
CA GLY A 2 -28.00 -46.91 1.12
C GLY A 2 -26.56 -46.62 0.66
N VAL A 3 -26.10 -47.24 -0.42
CA VAL A 3 -24.71 -47.07 -0.91
C VAL A 3 -24.54 -45.72 -1.63
N THR A 4 -25.52 -45.31 -2.43
CA THR A 4 -25.50 -44.03 -3.15
C THR A 4 -25.56 -42.81 -2.21
N MET A 5 -26.35 -42.91 -1.13
CA MET A 5 -26.42 -41.89 -0.07
C MET A 5 -25.10 -41.71 0.68
N ARG A 6 -24.37 -42.81 0.94
CA ARG A 6 -23.05 -42.74 1.61
C ARG A 6 -22.00 -42.11 0.70
N VAL A 7 -22.00 -42.43 -0.60
CA VAL A 7 -21.06 -41.87 -1.58
C VAL A 7 -21.25 -40.35 -1.72
N LEU A 8 -22.50 -39.88 -1.78
CA LEU A 8 -22.82 -38.45 -1.80
C LEU A 8 -22.28 -37.71 -0.58
N LEU A 9 -22.38 -38.32 0.60
CA LEU A 9 -21.90 -37.75 1.86
C LEU A 9 -20.38 -37.59 1.87
N TYR A 10 -19.63 -38.58 1.37
CA TYR A 10 -18.18 -38.49 1.22
C TYR A 10 -17.75 -37.41 0.23
N ILE A 11 -18.49 -37.24 -0.87
CA ILE A 11 -18.21 -36.20 -1.87
C ILE A 11 -18.41 -34.79 -1.27
N CYS A 12 -19.48 -34.58 -0.50
CA CYS A 12 -19.73 -33.30 0.17
C CYS A 12 -18.62 -32.93 1.16
N ILE A 13 -18.10 -33.90 1.91
CA ILE A 13 -17.00 -33.69 2.87
C ILE A 13 -15.70 -33.30 2.17
N VAL A 14 -15.40 -33.92 1.03
CA VAL A 14 -14.20 -33.58 0.23
C VAL A 14 -14.30 -32.17 -0.35
N PHE A 15 -15.47 -31.76 -0.85
CA PHE A 15 -15.67 -30.40 -1.36
C PHE A 15 -15.50 -29.32 -0.28
N TRP A 16 -15.89 -29.59 0.96
CA TRP A 16 -15.70 -28.67 2.09
C TRP A 16 -14.23 -28.44 2.45
N LEU A 17 -13.36 -29.42 2.23
CA LEU A 17 -11.93 -29.34 2.55
C LEU A 17 -11.09 -28.61 1.48
N VAL A 18 -11.64 -28.39 0.29
CA VAL A 18 -10.96 -27.74 -0.85
C VAL A 18 -11.21 -26.22 -0.91
N GLY A 19 -12.07 -25.69 -0.05
CA GLY A 19 -12.39 -24.26 0.04
C GLY A 19 -11.24 -23.41 0.61
N CYS A 20 -10.15 -23.26 -0.14
CA CYS A 20 -9.04 -22.37 0.20
C CYS A 20 -9.44 -20.91 -0.09
N THR A 21 -9.39 -20.05 0.93
CA THR A 21 -9.77 -18.64 0.84
C THR A 21 -8.76 -17.83 0.03
N LYS A 22 -9.26 -16.86 -0.74
CA LYS A 22 -8.46 -15.95 -1.59
C LYS A 22 -7.81 -14.86 -0.72
N THR A 23 -6.52 -14.62 -0.89
CA THR A 23 -5.82 -13.50 -0.24
C THR A 23 -6.20 -12.19 -0.92
N VAL A 24 -6.73 -11.23 -0.15
CA VAL A 24 -7.10 -9.88 -0.63
C VAL A 24 -5.96 -8.92 -0.29
N TYR A 25 -5.36 -8.32 -1.32
CA TYR A 25 -4.35 -7.28 -1.12
C TYR A 25 -5.04 -5.95 -0.84
N VAL A 26 -4.69 -5.34 0.30
CA VAL A 26 -5.14 -4.00 0.68
C VAL A 26 -4.07 -3.00 0.26
N PRO A 27 -4.39 -1.98 -0.55
CA PRO A 27 -3.42 -0.96 -0.91
C PRO A 27 -3.08 -0.10 0.30
N VAL A 28 -1.79 0.14 0.53
CA VAL A 28 -1.28 1.06 1.56
C VAL A 28 -1.02 2.41 0.89
N GLU A 29 -1.74 3.44 1.33
CA GLU A 29 -1.56 4.80 0.82
C GLU A 29 -0.28 5.43 1.38
N SER A 30 0.62 5.89 0.51
CA SER A 30 1.79 6.65 0.93
C SER A 30 1.44 8.13 1.07
N VAL A 31 1.39 8.64 2.31
CA VAL A 31 1.17 10.08 2.56
C VAL A 31 2.48 10.83 2.32
N ARG A 32 2.47 11.78 1.38
CA ARG A 32 3.58 12.71 1.16
C ARG A 32 3.32 13.99 1.94
N VAL A 33 4.22 14.33 2.86
CA VAL A 33 4.21 15.63 3.54
C VAL A 33 5.10 16.58 2.74
N GLU A 34 4.50 17.62 2.17
CA GLU A 34 5.22 18.67 1.44
C GLU A 34 5.34 19.91 2.31
N TYR A 35 6.51 20.56 2.23
CA TYR A 35 6.75 21.82 2.91
C TYR A 35 6.09 22.95 2.13
N GLN A 36 5.14 23.63 2.77
CA GLN A 36 4.46 24.81 2.24
C GLN A 36 5.01 26.04 2.93
N ASP A 37 5.61 26.96 2.15
CA ASP A 37 6.04 28.25 2.68
C ASP A 37 4.82 29.02 3.21
N ARG A 38 4.85 29.37 4.49
CA ARG A 38 3.86 30.23 5.14
C ARG A 38 4.38 31.67 5.15
N TYR A 39 4.13 32.42 4.09
CA TYR A 39 4.42 33.85 4.07
C TYR A 39 3.39 34.60 4.93
N LEU A 40 3.86 35.26 5.99
CA LEU A 40 3.01 36.03 6.91
C LEU A 40 2.69 37.45 6.39
N ARG A 41 3.49 37.97 5.44
CA ARG A 41 3.42 39.36 4.98
C ARG A 41 3.90 39.48 3.54
N ASP A 42 3.14 40.17 2.69
CA ASP A 42 3.54 40.45 1.30
C ASP A 42 4.85 41.26 1.28
N SER A 43 5.70 41.00 0.28
CA SER A 43 7.03 41.60 0.08
C SER A 43 7.03 43.11 -0.25
N ILE A 44 5.96 43.82 0.11
CA ILE A 44 5.78 45.25 -0.14
C ILE A 44 6.05 46.00 1.16
N TYR A 45 7.26 46.53 1.28
CA TYR A 45 7.62 47.45 2.35
C TYR A 45 7.36 48.88 1.88
N ARG A 46 6.50 49.60 2.63
CA ARG A 46 6.20 51.02 2.39
C ARG A 46 6.88 51.83 3.48
N TYR A 47 7.87 52.63 3.10
CA TYR A 47 8.47 53.63 3.96
C TYR A 47 8.18 55.02 3.40
N ASP A 48 7.58 55.85 4.24
CA ASP A 48 7.34 57.27 3.95
C ASP A 48 8.36 58.07 4.76
N SER A 49 9.28 58.75 4.08
CA SER A 49 10.22 59.68 4.71
C SER A 49 9.80 61.10 4.37
N VAL A 50 9.54 61.90 5.42
CA VAL A 50 9.22 63.32 5.29
C VAL A 50 10.43 64.10 5.78
N TYR A 51 11.03 64.88 4.87
CA TYR A 51 12.11 65.80 5.19
C TYR A 51 11.53 67.22 5.23
N PHE A 52 11.91 68.01 6.23
CA PHE A 52 11.52 69.42 6.29
C PHE A 52 12.67 70.31 6.71
N VAL A 53 12.73 71.50 6.12
CA VAL A 53 13.74 72.53 6.40
C VAL A 53 13.02 73.83 6.69
N VAL A 54 13.41 74.50 7.77
CA VAL A 54 12.88 75.81 8.16
C VAL A 54 13.91 76.87 7.84
N LYS A 55 13.53 77.89 7.07
CA LYS A 55 14.37 79.05 6.75
C LYS A 55 13.60 80.33 7.06
N GLY A 56 13.88 80.91 8.23
CA GLY A 56 13.10 82.05 8.75
C GLY A 56 11.63 81.67 8.88
N ASP A 57 10.75 82.44 8.25
CA ASP A 57 9.29 82.24 8.30
C ASP A 57 8.78 81.19 7.30
N THR A 58 9.64 80.62 6.45
CA THR A 58 9.23 79.66 5.41
C THR A 58 9.64 78.23 5.76
N VAL A 59 8.72 77.27 5.56
CA VAL A 59 8.95 75.82 5.74
C VAL A 59 8.91 75.12 4.39
N TYR A 60 9.99 74.41 4.05
CA TYR A 60 10.06 73.54 2.88
C TYR A 60 9.83 72.10 3.31
N LEU A 61 8.94 71.39 2.62
CA LEU A 61 8.55 70.02 2.94
C LEU A 61 8.73 69.13 1.71
N GLU A 62 9.58 68.11 1.83
CA GLU A 62 9.83 67.10 0.80
C GLU A 62 9.31 65.75 1.27
N LYS A 63 8.41 65.15 0.48
CA LYS A 63 7.86 63.81 0.75
C LYS A 63 8.46 62.82 -0.24
N TYR A 64 9.17 61.83 0.29
CA TYR A 64 9.68 60.73 -0.51
C TYR A 64 8.93 59.44 -0.16
N LYS A 65 8.50 58.73 -1.20
CA LYS A 65 7.80 57.44 -1.08
C LYS A 65 8.65 56.37 -1.75
N THR A 66 9.13 55.40 -0.96
CA THR A 66 9.91 54.28 -1.50
C THR A 66 9.08 53.00 -1.44
N LEU A 67 8.89 52.37 -2.60
CA LEU A 67 8.20 51.09 -2.74
C LEU A 67 9.23 50.01 -3.09
N TYR A 68 9.62 49.20 -2.11
CA TYR A 68 10.43 48.02 -2.37
C TYR A 68 9.51 46.85 -2.74
N LYS A 69 9.81 46.20 -3.86
CA LYS A 69 9.12 44.99 -4.31
C LYS A 69 10.15 43.89 -4.49
N ASP A 70 10.30 43.02 -3.50
CA ASP A 70 11.04 41.78 -3.71
C ASP A 70 10.20 40.89 -4.62
N ARG A 71 10.63 40.81 -5.88
CA ARG A 71 10.10 39.85 -6.85
C ARG A 71 10.87 38.57 -6.60
N PHE A 72 10.25 37.59 -5.96
CA PHE A 72 10.84 36.26 -5.88
C PHE A 72 10.91 35.70 -7.31
N ILE A 73 12.12 35.64 -7.88
CA ILE A 73 12.42 35.19 -9.25
C ILE A 73 12.44 33.65 -9.35
N HIS A 74 12.45 32.96 -8.21
CA HIS A 74 12.64 31.52 -8.18
C HIS A 74 11.28 30.83 -8.10
N ASP A 75 10.75 30.48 -9.28
CA ASP A 75 9.77 29.43 -9.37
C ASP A 75 10.41 28.16 -8.80
N SER A 76 9.79 27.57 -7.79
CA SER A 76 10.20 26.28 -7.22
C SER A 76 9.88 25.15 -8.20
N ILE A 77 10.46 25.20 -9.40
CA ILE A 77 10.47 24.06 -10.31
C ILE A 77 11.46 23.07 -9.71
N PHE A 78 10.94 22.09 -8.97
CA PHE A 78 11.72 20.95 -8.53
C PHE A 78 12.15 20.14 -9.76
N ILE A 79 13.26 20.52 -10.39
CA ILE A 79 14.01 19.71 -11.35
C ILE A 79 14.76 18.64 -10.55
N LYS A 80 14.01 17.77 -9.89
CA LYS A 80 14.50 16.50 -9.39
C LYS A 80 13.37 15.51 -9.59
N ASP A 81 13.29 14.97 -10.81
CA ASP A 81 12.87 13.58 -10.98
C ASP A 81 13.91 12.73 -10.27
N THR A 82 13.77 12.61 -8.94
CA THR A 82 14.39 11.51 -8.23
C THR A 82 13.65 10.27 -8.70
N ILE A 83 14.22 9.61 -9.72
CA ILE A 83 13.86 8.23 -10.04
C ILE A 83 14.09 7.44 -8.75
N ARG A 84 13.00 7.20 -8.03
CA ARG A 84 13.04 6.49 -6.75
C ARG A 84 13.44 5.06 -7.10
N ILE A 85 14.70 4.73 -6.83
CA ILE A 85 15.16 3.34 -6.86
C ILE A 85 14.23 2.61 -5.90
N PRO A 86 13.46 1.61 -6.37
CA PRO A 86 12.57 0.88 -5.49
C PRO A 86 13.43 0.24 -4.41
N TYR A 87 13.21 0.64 -3.16
CA TYR A 87 13.82 -0.02 -2.03
C TYR A 87 13.28 -1.46 -2.01
N PRO A 88 14.13 -2.47 -1.79
CA PRO A 88 13.65 -3.82 -1.57
C PRO A 88 12.87 -3.80 -0.26
N VAL A 89 11.54 -3.68 -0.37
CA VAL A 89 10.63 -3.97 0.73
C VAL A 89 10.88 -5.42 1.10
N ASP A 90 11.05 -5.71 2.38
CA ASP A 90 10.98 -7.06 2.91
C ASP A 90 9.61 -7.63 2.56
N LYS A 91 9.53 -8.26 1.39
CA LYS A 91 8.36 -9.02 0.97
C LYS A 91 8.30 -10.15 1.97
N ILE A 92 7.30 -10.14 2.82
CA ILE A 92 6.92 -11.31 3.61
C ILE A 92 6.47 -12.34 2.57
N VAL A 93 7.42 -13.10 2.04
CA VAL A 93 7.11 -14.22 1.17
C VAL A 93 6.46 -15.22 2.10
N GLU A 94 5.13 -15.27 2.07
CA GLU A 94 4.36 -16.32 2.71
C GLU A 94 4.72 -17.63 2.00
N VAL A 95 5.83 -18.23 2.42
CA VAL A 95 6.25 -19.54 1.95
C VAL A 95 5.16 -20.50 2.42
N ASN A 96 4.41 -21.05 1.46
CA ASN A 96 3.40 -22.07 1.73
C ASN A 96 4.11 -23.30 2.32
N ARG A 97 4.25 -23.32 3.64
CA ARG A 97 4.86 -24.41 4.39
C ARG A 97 3.76 -25.40 4.72
N SER A 98 3.82 -26.58 4.11
CA SER A 98 3.00 -27.72 4.52
C SER A 98 3.21 -27.95 6.01
N ARG A 99 2.11 -27.98 6.76
CA ARG A 99 2.16 -28.32 8.18
C ARG A 99 2.35 -29.82 8.31
N TRP A 100 3.02 -30.27 9.37
CA TRP A 100 3.31 -31.71 9.58
C TRP A 100 2.05 -32.58 9.48
N TYR A 101 0.92 -32.11 9.99
CA TYR A 101 -0.34 -32.86 9.94
C TYR A 101 -0.90 -32.99 8.52
N GLN A 102 -0.62 -32.03 7.63
CA GLN A 102 -1.08 -32.04 6.24
C GLN A 102 -0.33 -33.10 5.45
N GLU A 103 0.99 -33.22 5.68
CA GLU A 103 1.81 -34.27 5.11
C GLU A 103 1.39 -35.65 5.61
N THR A 104 1.16 -35.80 6.93
CA THR A 104 0.68 -37.08 7.47
C THR A 104 -0.69 -37.46 6.93
N LEU A 105 -1.60 -36.50 6.74
CA LEU A 105 -2.93 -36.76 6.19
C LEU A 105 -2.85 -37.21 4.72
N MET A 106 -1.94 -36.62 3.93
CA MET A 106 -1.70 -37.07 2.55
C MET A 106 -1.21 -38.52 2.51
N TRP A 107 -0.23 -38.89 3.35
CA TRP A 107 0.29 -40.26 3.41
C TRP A 107 -0.76 -41.28 3.88
N ILE A 108 -1.58 -40.92 4.87
CA ILE A 108 -2.71 -41.76 5.32
C ILE A 108 -3.73 -41.94 4.18
N GLY A 109 -4.04 -40.87 3.44
CA GLY A 109 -4.95 -40.93 2.29
C GLY A 109 -4.46 -41.87 1.18
N VAL A 110 -3.16 -41.81 0.85
CA VAL A 110 -2.53 -42.72 -0.12
C VAL A 110 -2.61 -44.18 0.39
N GLY A 111 -2.30 -44.42 1.66
CA GLY A 111 -2.42 -45.74 2.27
C GLY A 111 -3.84 -46.31 2.20
N ALA A 112 -4.85 -45.49 2.50
CA ALA A 112 -6.25 -45.88 2.41
C ALA A 112 -6.66 -46.28 0.99
N LEU A 113 -6.20 -45.54 -0.03
CA LEU A 113 -6.45 -45.88 -1.44
C LEU A 113 -5.82 -47.22 -1.84
N PHE A 114 -4.60 -47.51 -1.38
CA PHE A 114 -3.95 -48.80 -1.63
C PHE A 114 -4.71 -49.97 -1.00
N VAL A 115 -5.16 -49.83 0.25
CA VAL A 115 -5.98 -50.86 0.92
C VAL A 115 -7.29 -51.10 0.17
N LEU A 116 -7.95 -50.02 -0.27
CA LEU A 116 -9.20 -50.09 -1.04
C LEU A 116 -8.98 -50.80 -2.39
N ALA A 117 -7.88 -50.48 -3.09
CA ALA A 117 -7.51 -51.14 -4.35
C ALA A 117 -7.25 -52.64 -4.16
N ILE A 118 -6.49 -53.04 -3.14
CA ILE A 118 -6.25 -54.45 -2.81
C ILE A 118 -7.56 -55.17 -2.48
N TRP A 119 -8.43 -54.53 -1.71
CA TRP A 119 -9.75 -55.08 -1.37
C TRP A 119 -10.62 -55.28 -2.62
N LEU A 120 -10.65 -54.32 -3.54
CA LEU A 120 -11.38 -54.45 -4.82
C LEU A 120 -10.83 -55.57 -5.69
N ILE A 121 -9.50 -55.73 -5.77
CA ILE A 121 -8.87 -56.82 -6.53
C ILE A 121 -9.24 -58.17 -5.94
N ARG A 122 -9.18 -58.32 -4.61
CA ARG A 122 -9.59 -59.56 -3.92
C ARG A 122 -11.07 -59.86 -4.12
N ARG A 123 -11.93 -58.84 -4.07
CA ARG A 123 -13.37 -58.98 -4.33
C ARG A 123 -13.64 -59.44 -5.75
N LYS A 124 -12.95 -58.90 -6.76
CA LYS A 124 -13.11 -59.33 -8.17
C LYS A 124 -12.71 -60.79 -8.36
N LYS A 125 -11.62 -61.24 -7.72
CA LYS A 125 -11.19 -62.66 -7.76
C LYS A 125 -12.13 -63.64 -7.04
N LEU A 126 -12.99 -63.16 -6.13
CA LEU A 126 -14.00 -63.99 -5.45
C LEU A 126 -15.33 -64.09 -6.20
N ILE A 127 -15.53 -63.25 -7.22
CA ILE A 127 -16.79 -63.15 -7.99
C ILE A 127 -16.66 -63.82 -9.37
N VAL A 128 -15.43 -64.08 -9.84
CA VAL A 128 -15.11 -64.90 -11.02
C VAL A 128 -14.89 -66.34 -10.56
#